data_AF-A0A7V7MQM2-F1
#
_entry.id   AF-A0A7V7MQM2-F1
#
_cell.length_a   1.000
_cell.length_b   1.000
_cell.length_c   1.000
_cell.angle_alpha   90.00
_cell.angle_beta   90.00
_cell.angle_gamma   90.00
#
_symmetry.space_group_name_H-M   'P 1'
#
loop_
_entity.id
_entity.type
_entity.pdbx_description
1 polymer ?
#
loop_
_entity_poly.entity_id
_entity_poly.type
_entity_poly.pdbx_seq_one_letter_code
_entity_poly.pdbx_strand_id
1 'polypeptide(L)'
;MSFTEKLSWVLMGANLLTYLVYLGWILERPADLPLVEVEYLWPLVGALVATIVLTILGSILIAIPQAASGEDNFEPDERDTHIDRRGEMVGYVVFSVGVMGALGLTLAEVDHFWIGNAIYLSAVVATLVGTGVKLVAYRRGF
;
A
#
# COMPACT_ATOMS: atom_id res chain seq x y z
N MET A 1 -16.50 10.45 -9.07
CA MET A 1 -15.47 9.41 -8.95
C MET A 1 -16.15 8.08 -8.81
N SER A 2 -15.74 7.07 -9.59
CA SER A 2 -16.30 5.72 -9.42
C SER A 2 -15.94 5.16 -8.03
N PHE A 3 -16.65 4.12 -7.59
CA PHE A 3 -16.33 3.44 -6.33
C PHE A 3 -14.86 2.99 -6.31
N THR A 4 -14.40 2.39 -7.42
CA THR A 4 -13.02 1.93 -7.62
C THR A 4 -11.99 3.06 -7.56
N GLU A 5 -12.30 4.24 -8.09
CA GLU A 5 -11.44 5.42 -8.01
C GLU A 5 -11.34 5.94 -6.56
N LYS A 6 -12.45 6.03 -5.83
CA LYS A 6 -12.47 6.42 -4.41
C LYS A 6 -11.67 5.43 -3.56
N LEU A 7 -11.84 4.13 -3.82
CA LEU A 7 -11.12 3.07 -3.11
C LEU A 7 -9.61 3.13 -3.39
N SER A 8 -9.20 3.48 -4.61
CA SER A 8 -7.79 3.69 -4.96
C SER A 8 -7.15 4.81 -4.13
N TRP A 9 -7.88 5.91 -3.89
CA TRP A 9 -7.43 6.98 -3.00
C TRP A 9 -7.33 6.54 -1.54
N VAL A 10 -8.32 5.79 -1.05
CA VAL A 10 -8.30 5.22 0.32
C VAL A 10 -7.09 4.33 0.51
N LEU A 11 -6.85 3.40 -0.42
CA LEU A 11 -5.71 2.48 -0.35
C LEU A 11 -4.38 3.23 -0.39
N MET A 12 -4.23 4.20 -1.29
CA MET A 12 -3.04 5.04 -1.39
C MET A 12 -2.78 5.82 -0.09
N GLY A 13 -3.82 6.44 0.47
CA GLY A 13 -3.74 7.20 1.70
C GLY A 13 -3.45 6.35 2.93
N ALA A 14 -4.16 5.22 3.08
CA ALA A 14 -3.96 4.28 4.18
C ALA A 14 -2.54 3.72 4.19
N ASN A 15 -2.05 3.25 3.03
CA ASN A 15 -0.71 2.71 2.88
C ASN A 15 0.38 3.77 3.14
N LEU A 16 0.20 4.99 2.66
CA LEU A 16 1.15 6.08 2.94
C LEU A 16 1.16 6.45 4.42
N LEU A 17 -0.02 6.58 5.04
CA LEU A 17 -0.15 6.95 6.44
C LEU A 17 0.49 5.91 7.36
N THR A 18 0.17 4.63 7.19
CA THR A 18 0.70 3.55 8.04
C THR A 18 2.20 3.38 7.87
N TYR A 19 2.72 3.55 6.65
CA TYR A 19 4.15 3.53 6.41
C TYR A 19 4.88 4.69 7.10
N LEU A 20 4.35 5.92 7.01
CA LEU A 20 4.95 7.08 7.68
C LEU A 20 4.89 6.97 9.20
N VAL A 21 3.79 6.46 9.75
CA VAL A 21 3.68 6.19 11.20
C VAL A 21 4.69 5.13 11.64
N TYR A 22 4.85 4.06 10.87
CA TYR A 22 5.86 3.03 11.13
C TYR A 22 7.29 3.59 11.10
N LEU A 23 7.61 4.42 10.10
CA LEU A 23 8.90 5.09 10.03
C LEU A 23 9.13 6.02 11.23
N GLY A 24 8.11 6.79 11.62
CA GLY A 24 8.14 7.61 12.83
C GLY A 24 8.49 6.77 14.06
N TRP A 25 7.82 5.63 14.23
CA TRP A 25 8.08 4.70 15.33
C TRP A 25 9.53 4.17 15.34
N ILE A 26 10.08 3.79 14.19
CA ILE A 26 11.49 3.36 14.10
C ILE A 26 12.44 4.51 14.44
N LEU A 27 12.14 5.72 13.96
CA LEU A 27 13.02 6.87 14.12
C LEU A 27 12.95 7.50 15.52
N GLU A 28 11.89 7.23 16.30
CA GLU A 28 11.74 7.64 17.70
C GLU A 28 12.65 6.88 18.68
N ARG A 29 13.42 5.90 18.21
CA ARG A 29 14.42 5.19 19.00
C ARG A 29 15.46 6.13 19.64
N PRO A 30 16.08 5.74 20.77
CA PRO A 30 17.23 6.43 21.33
C PRO A 30 18.38 6.55 20.32
N ALA A 31 19.10 7.69 20.33
CA ALA A 31 20.16 7.97 19.35
C ALA A 31 21.38 7.04 19.46
N ASP A 32 21.59 6.45 20.64
CA ASP A 32 22.66 5.53 20.99
C ASP A 32 22.35 4.07 20.62
N LEU A 33 21.08 3.71 20.44
CA LEU A 33 20.70 2.40 19.92
C LEU A 33 21.09 2.33 18.43
N PRO A 34 21.57 1.20 17.88
CA PRO A 34 21.70 0.97 16.43
C PRO A 34 20.36 0.61 15.75
N LEU A 35 20.19 0.91 14.45
CA LEU A 35 18.90 0.73 13.77
C LEU A 35 18.48 -0.74 13.72
N VAL A 36 19.48 -1.59 13.54
CA VAL A 36 19.34 -3.05 13.43
C VAL A 36 18.93 -3.72 14.75
N GLU A 37 19.04 -3.01 15.87
CA GLU A 37 18.64 -3.49 17.21
C GLU A 37 17.23 -3.04 17.61
N VAL A 38 16.58 -2.19 16.80
CA VAL A 38 15.22 -1.74 17.06
C VAL A 38 14.24 -2.91 16.90
N GLU A 39 13.37 -3.12 17.88
CA GLU A 39 12.34 -4.15 17.83
C GLU A 39 11.23 -3.80 16.83
N TYR A 40 11.46 -4.07 15.54
CA TYR A 40 10.57 -3.65 14.46
C TYR A 40 9.40 -4.61 14.18
N LEU A 41 9.39 -5.81 14.79
CA LEU A 41 8.43 -6.87 14.46
C LEU A 41 6.97 -6.45 14.70
N TRP A 42 6.62 -6.13 15.95
CA TRP A 42 5.25 -5.75 16.31
C TRP A 42 4.77 -4.45 15.64
N PRO A 43 5.60 -3.39 15.53
CA PRO A 43 5.25 -2.21 14.76
C PRO A 43 5.00 -2.49 13.28
N LEU A 44 5.82 -3.33 12.64
CA LEU A 44 5.64 -3.70 11.24
C LEU A 44 4.33 -4.48 11.06
N VAL A 45 4.08 -5.49 11.89
CA VAL A 45 2.83 -6.25 11.90
C VAL A 45 1.64 -5.32 12.13
N GLY A 46 1.74 -4.41 13.10
CA GLY A 46 0.75 -3.40 13.39
C GLY A 46 0.46 -2.49 12.19
N ALA A 47 1.48 -2.05 11.45
CA ALA A 47 1.31 -1.23 10.27
C ALA A 47 0.62 -1.97 9.12
N LEU A 48 0.96 -3.24 8.90
CA LEU A 48 0.28 -4.10 7.91
C LEU A 48 -1.21 -4.28 8.25
N VAL A 49 -1.50 -4.65 9.51
CA VAL A 49 -2.88 -4.82 9.99
C VAL A 49 -3.65 -3.50 9.92
N ALA A 50 -3.04 -2.39 10.35
CA ALA A 50 -3.64 -1.08 10.29
C ALA A 50 -3.99 -0.67 8.85
N THR A 51 -3.13 -1.00 7.88
CA THR A 51 -3.39 -0.70 6.46
C THR A 51 -4.64 -1.43 5.97
N ILE A 52 -4.76 -2.71 6.32
CA ILE A 52 -5.94 -3.54 5.99
C ILE A 52 -7.19 -2.95 6.65
N VAL A 53 -7.13 -2.67 7.96
CA VAL A 53 -8.26 -2.12 8.72
C VAL A 53 -8.70 -0.77 8.17
N LEU A 54 -7.77 0.15 7.91
CA LEU A 54 -8.07 1.48 7.34
C LEU A 54 -8.69 1.37 5.95
N THR A 55 -8.22 0.43 5.13
CA THR A 55 -8.77 0.20 3.79
C THR A 55 -10.20 -0.34 3.87
N ILE A 56 -10.46 -1.28 4.77
CA ILE A 56 -11.80 -1.83 5.03
C ILE A 56 -12.74 -0.74 5.56
N LEU A 57 -12.29 0.03 6.56
CA LEU A 57 -13.10 1.13 7.10
C LEU A 57 -13.38 2.19 6.02
N GLY A 58 -12.38 2.54 5.21
CA GLY A 58 -12.55 3.47 4.10
C GLY A 58 -13.51 2.95 3.03
N SER A 59 -13.48 1.66 2.69
CA SER A 59 -14.44 1.08 1.74
C SER A 59 -15.88 1.10 2.26
N ILE A 60 -16.08 0.79 3.55
CA ILE A 60 -17.38 0.88 4.23
C ILE A 60 -17.89 2.32 4.24
N LEU A 61 -17.03 3.29 4.60
CA LEU A 61 -17.37 4.71 4.63
C LEU A 61 -17.74 5.26 3.25
N ILE A 62 -17.17 4.71 2.18
CA ILE A 62 -17.58 5.03 0.80
C ILE A 62 -18.92 4.38 0.45
N ALA A 63 -19.13 3.12 0.86
CA ALA A 63 -20.29 2.33 0.46
C ALA A 63 -21.62 2.82 1.10
N ILE A 64 -21.61 3.21 2.38
CA ILE A 64 -22.82 3.66 3.11
C ILE A 64 -23.57 4.80 2.40
N PRO A 65 -22.95 5.97 2.11
CA PRO A 65 -23.64 7.07 1.46
C PRO A 65 -24.05 6.74 0.02
N GLN A 66 -23.29 5.89 -0.68
CA GLN A 66 -23.62 5.48 -2.04
C GLN A 66 -24.88 4.61 -2.07
N ALA A 67 -24.98 3.62 -1.18
CA ALA A 67 -26.20 2.82 -1.01
C ALA A 67 -27.42 3.69 -0.63
N ALA A 68 -27.22 4.69 0.25
CA ALA A 68 -28.30 5.60 0.65
C ALA A 68 -28.80 6.52 -0.48
N SER A 69 -27.96 6.78 -1.48
CA SER A 69 -28.31 7.63 -2.64
C SER A 69 -29.08 6.90 -3.74
N GLY A 70 -29.27 5.57 -3.63
CA GLY A 70 -29.89 4.75 -4.67
C GLY A 70 -29.01 4.48 -5.88
N GLU A 71 -27.74 4.90 -5.84
CA GLU A 71 -26.70 4.55 -6.82
C GLU A 71 -26.23 3.11 -6.55
N ASP A 72 -27.02 2.12 -6.95
CA ASP A 72 -26.71 0.69 -6.79
C ASP A 72 -25.67 0.17 -7.81
N ASN A 73 -24.81 1.05 -8.30
CA ASN A 73 -23.74 0.74 -9.26
C ASN A 73 -22.44 0.40 -8.51
N PHE A 74 -22.47 -0.70 -7.74
CA PHE A 74 -21.27 -1.29 -7.16
C PHE A 74 -20.50 -2.16 -8.17
N GLU A 75 -21.14 -2.52 -9.28
CA GLU A 75 -20.53 -3.36 -10.31
C GLU A 75 -19.47 -2.58 -11.09
N PRO A 76 -18.22 -3.07 -11.15
CA PRO A 76 -17.18 -2.47 -11.97
C PRO A 76 -17.56 -2.57 -13.44
N ASP A 77 -17.53 -1.46 -14.16
CA ASP A 77 -17.63 -1.44 -15.62
C ASP A 77 -16.38 -2.12 -16.25
N GLU A 78 -16.47 -2.50 -17.53
CA GLU A 78 -15.35 -3.03 -18.31
C GLU A 78 -14.13 -2.12 -18.20
N ARG A 79 -14.34 -0.80 -18.27
CA ARG A 79 -13.29 0.21 -18.13
C ARG A 79 -12.60 0.11 -16.76
N ASP A 80 -13.35 0.02 -15.68
CA ASP A 80 -12.80 -0.02 -14.33
C ASP A 80 -11.98 -1.31 -14.14
N THR A 81 -12.45 -2.43 -14.69
CA THR A 81 -11.72 -3.71 -14.71
C THR A 81 -10.40 -3.61 -15.48
N HIS A 82 -10.39 -2.95 -16.64
CA HIS A 82 -9.17 -2.74 -17.43
C HIS A 82 -8.16 -1.84 -16.71
N ILE A 83 -8.62 -0.75 -16.08
CA ILE A 83 -7.78 0.14 -15.28
C ILE A 83 -7.19 -0.60 -14.08
N ASP A 84 -8.02 -1.39 -13.40
CA ASP A 84 -7.62 -2.16 -12.23
C ASP A 84 -6.50 -3.14 -12.55
N ARG A 85 -6.70 -3.99 -13.58
CA ARG A 85 -5.70 -4.93 -14.09
C ARG A 85 -4.39 -4.26 -14.47
N ARG A 86 -4.44 -3.09 -15.12
CA ARG A 86 -3.23 -2.34 -15.50
C ARG A 86 -2.47 -1.87 -14.27
N GLY A 87 -3.17 -1.31 -13.28
CA GLY A 87 -2.56 -0.88 -12.03
C GLY A 87 -1.96 -2.04 -11.24
N GLU A 88 -2.67 -3.17 -11.16
CA GLU A 88 -2.19 -4.40 -10.51
C GLU A 88 -0.94 -4.95 -11.20
N MET A 89 -0.92 -5.02 -12.53
CA MET A 89 0.24 -5.50 -13.29
C MET A 89 1.48 -4.63 -13.04
N VAL A 90 1.34 -3.30 -13.09
CA VAL A 90 2.47 -2.40 -12.81
C VAL A 90 2.92 -2.54 -11.36
N GLY A 91 1.98 -2.57 -10.40
CA GLY A 91 2.28 -2.78 -8.99
C GLY A 91 3.02 -4.09 -8.74
N TYR A 92 2.58 -5.18 -9.37
CA TYR A 92 3.21 -6.50 -9.27
C TYR A 92 4.65 -6.50 -9.80
N VAL A 93 4.91 -5.87 -10.94
CA VAL A 93 6.26 -5.74 -11.50
C VAL A 93 7.16 -4.94 -10.55
N VAL A 94 6.67 -3.81 -10.03
CA VAL A 94 7.42 -2.98 -9.06
C VAL A 94 7.73 -3.77 -7.79
N PHE A 95 6.75 -4.49 -7.25
CA PHE A 95 6.95 -5.33 -6.06
C PHE A 95 7.98 -6.43 -6.32
N SER A 96 7.90 -7.09 -7.47
CA SER A 96 8.81 -8.17 -7.84
C SER A 96 10.25 -7.70 -7.95
N VAL A 97 10.48 -6.51 -8.52
CA VAL A 97 11.82 -5.88 -8.55
C VAL A 97 12.33 -5.59 -7.14
N GLY A 98 11.48 -5.07 -6.26
CA GLY A 98 11.82 -4.83 -4.87
C GLY A 98 12.16 -6.11 -4.09
N VAL A 99 11.37 -7.17 -4.28
CA VAL A 99 11.64 -8.50 -3.69
C VAL A 99 12.95 -9.09 -4.22
N MET A 100 13.28 -8.92 -5.50
CA MET A 100 14.59 -9.30 -6.03
C MET A 100 15.73 -8.56 -5.32
N GLY A 101 15.54 -7.28 -4.99
CA GLY A 101 16.47 -6.53 -4.15
C GLY A 101 16.61 -7.11 -2.74
N ALA A 102 15.49 -7.45 -2.09
CA ALA A 102 15.49 -8.10 -0.78
C ALA A 102 16.16 -9.48 -0.80
N LEU A 103 15.98 -10.27 -1.87
CA LEU A 103 16.71 -11.53 -2.06
C LEU A 103 18.22 -11.28 -2.16
N GLY A 104 18.65 -10.21 -2.83
CA GLY A 104 20.05 -9.78 -2.83
C GLY A 104 20.59 -9.48 -1.43
N LEU A 105 19.80 -8.80 -0.58
CA LEU A 105 20.15 -8.55 0.82
C LEU A 105 20.28 -9.85 1.62
N THR A 106 19.38 -10.81 1.39
CA THR A 106 19.45 -12.14 2.01
C THR A 106 20.71 -12.89 1.59
N LEU A 107 21.05 -12.90 0.31
CA LEU A 107 22.26 -13.54 -0.21
C LEU A 107 23.55 -12.89 0.29
N ALA A 108 23.49 -11.60 0.62
CA ALA A 108 24.60 -10.86 1.23
C ALA A 108 24.64 -10.96 2.76
N GLU A 109 23.79 -11.80 3.37
CA GLU A 109 23.71 -12.02 4.83
C GLU A 109 23.53 -10.72 5.63
N VAL A 110 22.80 -9.76 5.07
CA VAL A 110 22.50 -8.49 5.73
C VAL A 110 21.51 -8.71 6.87
N ASP A 111 21.58 -7.88 7.91
CA ASP A 111 20.66 -7.94 9.05
C ASP A 111 19.19 -8.06 8.62
N HIS A 112 18.46 -8.94 9.31
CA HIS A 112 17.03 -9.20 9.09
C HIS A 112 16.18 -7.91 9.10
N PHE A 113 16.62 -6.90 9.87
CA PHE A 113 16.04 -5.56 9.88
C PHE A 113 15.94 -4.96 8.48
N TRP A 114 17.03 -4.96 7.71
CA TRP A 114 17.06 -4.38 6.37
C TRP A 114 16.25 -5.21 5.38
N ILE A 115 16.33 -6.54 5.48
CA ILE A 115 15.56 -7.44 4.61
C ILE A 115 14.05 -7.20 4.81
N GLY A 116 13.58 -7.19 6.06
CA GLY A 116 12.17 -6.96 6.39
C GLY A 116 11.67 -5.59 5.93
N ASN A 117 12.45 -4.54 6.21
CA ASN A 117 12.12 -3.17 5.79
C ASN A 117 12.15 -3.00 4.27
N ALA A 118 13.07 -3.66 3.56
CA ALA A 118 13.13 -3.63 2.11
C ALA A 118 11.89 -4.28 1.47
N ILE A 119 11.43 -5.41 2.00
CA ILE A 119 10.18 -6.06 1.55
C ILE A 119 8.98 -5.15 1.82
N TYR A 120 8.88 -4.58 3.02
CA TYR A 120 7.76 -3.70 3.36
C TYR A 120 7.75 -2.43 2.49
N LEU A 121 8.91 -1.79 2.31
CA LEU A 121 9.07 -0.65 1.39
C LEU A 121 8.66 -1.02 -0.04
N SER A 122 9.05 -2.21 -0.51
CA SER A 122 8.67 -2.69 -1.84
C SER A 122 7.16 -2.81 -2.00
N ALA A 123 6.45 -3.32 -0.99
CA ALA A 123 5.00 -3.39 -0.98
C ALA A 123 4.35 -1.99 -0.97
N VAL A 124 4.89 -1.07 -0.17
CA VAL A 124 4.42 0.32 -0.09
C VAL A 124 4.57 1.02 -1.44
N VAL A 125 5.76 0.96 -2.05
CA VAL A 125 6.05 1.58 -3.35
C VAL A 125 5.20 0.95 -4.45
N ALA A 126 5.07 -0.38 -4.48
CA ALA A 126 4.20 -1.07 -5.43
C ALA A 126 2.75 -0.60 -5.34
N THR A 127 2.24 -0.44 -4.12
CA THR A 127 0.87 0.06 -3.87
C THR A 127 0.72 1.51 -4.34
N LEU A 128 1.67 2.38 -4.03
CA LEU A 128 1.66 3.79 -4.47
C LEU A 128 1.73 3.92 -6.00
N VAL A 129 2.58 3.15 -6.66
CA VAL A 129 2.68 3.15 -8.12
C VAL A 129 1.41 2.56 -8.75
N GLY A 130 0.94 1.41 -8.27
CA GLY A 130 -0.26 0.76 -8.79
C GLY A 130 -1.51 1.63 -8.67
N THR A 131 -1.74 2.21 -7.49
CA THR A 131 -2.86 3.16 -7.28
C THR A 131 -2.65 4.45 -8.07
N GLY A 132 -1.43 4.98 -8.15
CA GLY A 132 -1.09 6.14 -8.98
C GLY A 132 -1.40 5.93 -10.46
N VAL A 133 -1.08 4.75 -11.01
CA VAL A 133 -1.43 4.38 -12.39
C VAL A 133 -2.94 4.36 -12.58
N LYS A 134 -3.70 3.75 -11.65
CA LYS A 134 -5.17 3.74 -11.70
C LYS A 134 -5.73 5.17 -11.73
N LEU A 135 -5.26 6.03 -10.84
CA LEU A 135 -5.70 7.42 -10.74
C LEU A 135 -5.36 8.27 -11.97
N VAL A 136 -4.18 8.09 -12.56
CA VAL A 136 -3.80 8.76 -13.81
C VAL A 136 -4.69 8.29 -14.97
N ALA A 137 -4.98 6.99 -15.05
CA ALA A 137 -5.87 6.43 -16.07
C ALA A 137 -7.31 6.95 -15.94
N TYR A 138 -7.84 7.07 -14.72
CA TYR A 138 -9.14 7.70 -14.48
C TYR A 138 -9.20 9.16 -14.93
N ARG A 139 -8.11 9.92 -14.72
CA ARG A 139 -8.07 11.35 -15.07
C ARG A 139 -7.83 11.65 -16.53
N ARG A 140 -6.97 10.88 -17.19
CA ARG A 140 -6.56 11.14 -18.58
C ARG A 140 -7.50 10.53 -19.60
N GLY A 141 -8.40 9.63 -19.17
CA GLY A 141 -9.00 8.67 -20.09
C GLY A 141 -7.91 7.72 -20.59
N PHE A 142 -8.31 6.52 -20.97
CA PHE A 142 -7.38 5.62 -21.65
C PHE A 142 -6.97 6.21 -23.01
#